data_AF-A0A7K1U964-F1
#
_entry.id   AF-A0A7K1U964-F1
#
_cell.length_a   1.000
_cell.length_b   1.000
_cell.length_c   1.000
_cell.angle_alpha   90.00
_cell.angle_beta   90.00
_cell.angle_gamma   90.00
#
_symmetry.space_group_name_H-M   'P 1'
#
loop_
_entity.id
_entity.type
_entity.pdbx_description
1 polymer ?
#
loop_
_entity_poly.entity_id
_entity_poly.type
_entity_poly.pdbx_seq_one_letter_code
_entity_poly.pdbx_strand_id
1 'polypeptide(L)'
;MNPIVRNKGSRTWSGHWSCIGVLLFLLAACSKEDEGVTNPITALYAIPPEDTLKGMIGENTLLTNNRTWYIDGWLCITNEASLNIEPGTVLKVLKGSRKDVEGGLIITRGATMIANGTKYAPVIITASDTSIIYNRVKMGIMLLGKAPVAGALSVTEVFPGMNGSFAYGGQLPGDSSGVLQNLQIIYPYIRRDGLKAGLFLYGTGSRTIIKDINVRPVVTGIHMRLK
;
A
#
# COMPACT_ATOMS: atom_id res chain seq x y z
N MET A 1 -26.55 44.01 31.39
CA MET A 1 -26.75 44.55 32.75
C MET A 1 -27.63 43.57 33.51
N ASN A 2 -27.07 42.87 34.50
CA ASN A 2 -27.88 42.11 35.48
C ASN A 2 -28.68 43.09 36.34
N PRO A 3 -29.78 42.63 36.96
CA PRO A 3 -29.66 42.45 38.40
C PRO A 3 -30.31 41.19 38.95
N ILE A 4 -29.66 40.70 40.00
CA ILE A 4 -30.10 39.70 40.97
C ILE A 4 -30.92 40.43 42.04
N VAL A 5 -32.02 39.84 42.52
CA VAL A 5 -32.58 40.16 43.85
C VAL A 5 -32.94 38.87 44.59
N ARG A 6 -32.35 38.73 45.79
CA ARG A 6 -32.58 37.72 46.85
C ARG A 6 -33.73 38.15 47.78
N ASN A 7 -34.48 37.18 48.34
CA ASN A 7 -34.92 37.03 49.76
C ASN A 7 -36.14 36.09 49.82
N LYS A 8 -36.51 35.36 50.87
CA LYS A 8 -36.01 35.04 52.24
C LYS A 8 -36.97 33.97 52.83
N GLY A 9 -36.54 33.25 53.87
CA GLY A 9 -37.42 32.66 54.89
C GLY A 9 -37.48 31.13 54.84
N SER A 10 -36.61 30.38 55.53
CA SER A 10 -36.54 30.10 56.98
C SER A 10 -37.76 29.36 57.53
N ARG A 11 -37.52 28.15 58.06
CA ARG A 11 -37.96 27.71 59.38
C ARG A 11 -37.26 26.40 59.78
N THR A 12 -36.73 26.46 60.99
CA THR A 12 -36.00 25.46 61.77
C THR A 12 -36.94 24.33 62.22
N TRP A 13 -36.38 23.20 62.68
CA TRP A 13 -36.53 22.72 64.06
C TRP A 13 -35.73 21.43 64.28
N SER A 14 -35.19 21.34 65.48
CA SER A 14 -34.13 20.46 66.00
C SER A 14 -34.65 19.13 66.53
N GLY A 15 -33.78 18.11 66.54
CA GLY A 15 -33.95 16.91 67.36
C GLY A 15 -32.73 16.00 67.29
N HIS A 16 -31.81 16.14 68.24
CA HIS A 16 -30.81 15.11 68.55
C HIS A 16 -31.51 13.94 69.26
N TRP A 17 -31.07 12.70 69.05
CA TRP A 17 -30.76 11.70 70.09
C TRP A 17 -30.01 10.50 69.49
N SER A 18 -29.04 10.05 70.28
CA SER A 18 -28.01 9.04 70.02
C SER A 18 -28.57 7.62 69.98
N CYS A 19 -28.11 6.77 69.05
CA CYS A 19 -27.99 5.31 69.23
C CYS A 19 -26.89 4.75 68.33
N ILE A 20 -25.92 4.12 68.96
CA ILE A 20 -24.82 3.34 68.39
C ILE A 20 -25.38 2.10 67.68
N GLY A 21 -24.91 1.78 66.47
CA GLY A 21 -25.33 0.56 65.77
C GLY A 21 -24.59 0.26 64.48
N VAL A 22 -23.51 -0.51 64.61
CA VAL A 22 -22.91 -1.45 63.63
C VAL A 22 -22.59 -0.93 62.22
N LEU A 23 -21.29 -0.68 62.03
CA LEU A 23 -20.64 -0.45 60.75
C LEU A 23 -20.63 -1.76 59.92
N LEU A 24 -21.51 -1.88 58.93
CA LEU A 24 -21.43 -2.93 57.90
C LEU A 24 -20.59 -2.40 56.72
N PHE A 25 -19.34 -2.86 56.64
CA PHE A 25 -18.49 -2.70 55.46
C PHE A 25 -19.08 -3.51 54.29
N LEU A 26 -19.77 -2.84 53.36
CA LEU A 26 -19.99 -3.38 52.04
C LEU A 26 -18.74 -3.12 51.20
N LEU A 27 -18.01 -4.20 50.91
CA LEU A 27 -16.96 -4.21 49.89
C LEU A 27 -17.61 -3.92 48.54
N ALA A 28 -17.60 -2.66 48.11
CA ALA A 28 -17.80 -2.31 46.71
C ALA A 28 -16.56 -2.79 45.95
N ALA A 29 -16.68 -3.98 45.36
CA ALA A 29 -15.70 -4.51 44.44
C ALA A 29 -15.58 -3.56 43.24
N CYS A 30 -14.40 -2.97 43.10
CA CYS A 30 -14.00 -2.17 41.96
C CYS A 30 -13.87 -3.09 40.74
N SER A 31 -14.78 -2.99 39.77
CA SER A 31 -14.40 -3.25 38.39
C SER A 31 -13.89 -1.92 37.83
N LYS A 32 -12.58 -1.83 37.64
CA LYS A 32 -12.01 -0.82 36.74
C LYS A 32 -12.75 -0.96 35.42
N GLU A 33 -13.48 0.08 35.03
CA GLU A 33 -13.92 0.20 33.65
C GLU A 33 -12.65 0.50 32.87
N ASP A 34 -12.11 -0.54 32.22
CA ASP A 34 -11.14 -0.34 31.17
C ASP A 34 -11.86 0.50 30.11
N GLU A 35 -11.52 1.79 30.08
CA GLU A 35 -11.73 2.61 28.90
C GLU A 35 -11.06 1.85 27.76
N GLY A 36 -11.88 1.15 26.99
CA GLY A 36 -11.47 0.42 25.82
C GLY A 36 -10.77 1.40 24.92
N VAL A 37 -9.44 1.34 24.91
CA VAL A 37 -8.62 1.84 23.83
C VAL A 37 -9.26 1.28 22.57
N THR A 38 -9.97 2.13 21.83
CA THR A 38 -10.45 1.78 20.50
C THR A 38 -9.18 1.56 19.68
N ASN A 39 -8.77 0.30 19.58
CA ASN A 39 -7.75 -0.14 18.66
C ASN A 39 -8.03 0.57 17.33
N PRO A 40 -7.05 1.26 16.72
CA PRO A 40 -7.26 1.77 15.37
C PRO A 40 -7.62 0.55 14.53
N ILE A 41 -8.75 0.65 13.83
CA ILE A 41 -9.28 -0.38 12.91
C ILE A 41 -8.08 -0.98 12.19
N THR A 42 -7.75 -2.24 12.51
CA THR A 42 -6.74 -2.96 11.75
C THR A 42 -7.28 -3.00 10.34
N ALA A 43 -6.63 -2.28 9.42
CA ALA A 43 -7.03 -2.27 8.02
C ALA A 43 -7.13 -3.74 7.57
N LEU A 44 -8.37 -4.21 7.37
CA LEU A 44 -8.61 -5.56 6.92
C LEU A 44 -8.09 -5.64 5.48
N TYR A 45 -7.10 -6.49 5.27
CA TYR A 45 -6.61 -6.77 3.94
C TYR A 45 -7.42 -7.93 3.34
N ALA A 46 -8.00 -7.70 2.17
CA ALA A 46 -8.62 -8.74 1.37
C ALA A 46 -7.54 -9.56 0.65
N ILE A 47 -7.66 -10.89 0.65
CA ILE A 47 -6.85 -11.76 -0.22
C ILE A 47 -7.72 -12.07 -1.43
N PRO A 48 -7.31 -11.70 -2.66
CA PRO A 48 -8.11 -11.96 -3.85
C PRO A 48 -8.36 -13.46 -4.01
N PRO A 49 -9.56 -13.92 -4.41
CA PRO A 49 -9.82 -15.35 -4.57
C PRO A 49 -9.06 -15.94 -5.77
N GLU A 50 -9.05 -15.20 -6.88
CA GLU A 50 -8.33 -15.55 -8.11
C GLU A 50 -6.84 -15.20 -8.02
N ASP A 51 -6.00 -15.98 -8.69
CA ASP A 51 -4.55 -15.74 -8.77
C ASP A 51 -4.18 -14.68 -9.83
N THR A 52 -5.09 -14.42 -10.77
CA THR A 52 -4.89 -13.50 -11.89
C THR A 52 -5.57 -12.17 -11.61
N LEU A 53 -4.75 -11.14 -11.43
CA LEU A 53 -5.16 -9.78 -11.09
C LEU A 53 -5.20 -8.91 -12.36
N LYS A 54 -6.20 -8.05 -12.46
CA LYS A 54 -6.37 -7.14 -13.61
C LYS A 54 -7.12 -5.87 -13.22
N GLY A 55 -6.95 -4.81 -14.00
CA GLY A 55 -7.73 -3.59 -13.87
C GLY A 55 -7.37 -2.79 -12.62
N MET A 56 -8.36 -2.50 -11.78
CA MET A 56 -8.20 -1.62 -10.61
C MET A 56 -8.63 -2.32 -9.33
N ILE A 57 -7.88 -2.10 -8.24
CA ILE A 57 -8.20 -2.54 -6.89
C ILE A 57 -8.29 -1.30 -6.01
N GLY A 58 -9.48 -1.05 -5.47
CA GLY A 58 -9.78 0.13 -4.62
C GLY A 58 -9.87 -0.17 -3.13
N GLU A 59 -9.43 -1.35 -2.70
CA GLU A 59 -9.46 -1.81 -1.31
C GLU A 59 -8.12 -2.40 -0.87
N ASN A 60 -7.87 -2.41 0.44
CA ASN A 60 -6.63 -2.94 0.99
C ASN A 60 -6.49 -4.42 0.64
N THR A 61 -5.38 -4.77 0.01
CA THR A 61 -5.18 -6.09 -0.59
C THR A 61 -3.88 -6.73 -0.13
N LEU A 62 -3.92 -8.00 0.26
CA LEU A 62 -2.77 -8.81 0.62
C LEU A 62 -2.49 -9.86 -0.45
N LEU A 63 -1.27 -9.85 -1.00
CA LEU A 63 -0.75 -10.90 -1.85
C LEU A 63 0.17 -11.80 -1.04
N THR A 64 -0.27 -13.04 -0.86
CA THR A 64 0.43 -14.04 -0.04
C THR A 64 1.54 -14.76 -0.81
N ASN A 65 2.51 -15.31 -0.10
CA ASN A 65 3.65 -16.02 -0.70
C ASN A 65 3.41 -17.52 -0.97
N ASN A 66 2.24 -18.04 -0.60
CA ASN A 66 1.86 -19.45 -0.77
C ASN A 66 1.46 -19.82 -2.21
N ARG A 67 1.35 -18.83 -3.11
CA ARG A 67 1.05 -19.04 -4.53
C ARG A 67 1.75 -18.01 -5.41
N THR A 68 1.79 -18.31 -6.72
CA THR A 68 2.20 -17.34 -7.73
C THR A 68 1.01 -16.49 -8.10
N TRP A 69 1.22 -15.17 -8.22
CA TRP A 69 0.23 -14.23 -8.70
C TRP A 69 0.50 -13.89 -10.15
N TYR A 70 -0.55 -13.68 -10.92
CA TYR A 70 -0.48 -13.26 -12.31
C TYR A 70 -1.07 -11.86 -12.45
N ILE A 71 -0.47 -11.05 -13.32
CA ILE A 71 -0.98 -9.72 -13.65
C ILE A 71 -1.30 -9.71 -15.14
N ASP A 72 -2.57 -9.49 -15.47
CA ASP A 72 -3.03 -9.27 -16.84
C ASP A 72 -3.03 -7.77 -17.15
N GLY A 73 -2.00 -7.31 -17.86
CA GLY A 73 -1.81 -5.90 -18.16
C GLY A 73 -1.33 -5.08 -16.97
N TRP A 74 -1.85 -3.85 -16.83
CA TRP A 74 -1.52 -2.95 -15.72
C TRP A 74 -2.56 -3.08 -14.60
N LEU A 75 -2.11 -3.44 -13.41
CA LEU A 75 -2.92 -3.46 -12.20
C LEU A 75 -2.75 -2.13 -11.43
N CYS A 76 -3.84 -1.40 -11.27
CA CYS A 76 -3.86 -0.11 -10.58
C CYS A 76 -4.39 -0.26 -9.16
N ILE A 77 -3.66 0.23 -8.17
CA ILE A 77 -4.12 0.35 -6.79
C ILE A 77 -4.64 1.78 -6.61
N THR A 78 -5.91 1.91 -6.27
CA THR A 78 -6.67 3.17 -6.28
C THR A 78 -7.34 3.43 -4.94
N ASN A 79 -8.10 4.53 -4.85
CA ASN A 79 -8.93 4.85 -3.68
C ASN A 79 -8.17 4.86 -2.35
N GLU A 80 -6.93 5.37 -2.38
CA GLU A 80 -6.04 5.42 -1.21
C GLU A 80 -5.77 4.05 -0.55
N ALA A 81 -6.04 2.95 -1.27
CA ALA A 81 -5.84 1.60 -0.80
C ALA A 81 -4.35 1.25 -0.65
N SER A 82 -4.09 0.23 0.18
CA SER A 82 -2.78 -0.34 0.40
C SER A 82 -2.67 -1.72 -0.24
N LEU A 83 -1.67 -1.92 -1.10
CA LEU A 83 -1.26 -3.23 -1.59
C LEU A 83 -0.10 -3.74 -0.74
N ASN A 84 -0.35 -4.79 0.05
CA ASN A 84 0.66 -5.48 0.84
C ASN A 84 1.07 -6.78 0.15
N ILE A 85 2.37 -7.02 0.00
CA ILE A 85 2.94 -8.17 -0.67
C ILE A 85 3.91 -8.86 0.30
N GLU A 86 3.61 -10.11 0.62
CA GLU A 86 4.43 -10.88 1.55
C GLU A 86 5.85 -11.14 0.99
N PRO A 87 6.86 -11.27 1.87
CA PRO A 87 8.19 -11.68 1.44
C PRO A 87 8.17 -13.01 0.68
N GLY A 88 8.95 -13.11 -0.40
CA GLY A 88 9.03 -14.31 -1.24
C GLY A 88 7.92 -14.44 -2.29
N THR A 89 6.98 -13.50 -2.34
CA THR A 89 5.89 -13.52 -3.33
C THR A 89 6.42 -13.32 -4.75
N VAL A 90 5.89 -14.10 -5.70
CA VAL A 90 6.21 -14.00 -7.12
C VAL A 90 4.99 -13.49 -7.88
N LEU A 91 5.18 -12.39 -8.62
CA LEU A 91 4.20 -11.81 -9.53
C LEU A 91 4.67 -11.97 -10.98
N LYS A 92 3.82 -12.54 -11.82
CA LYS A 92 4.09 -12.82 -13.23
C LYS A 92 3.19 -11.97 -14.13
N VAL A 93 3.78 -11.04 -14.88
CA VAL A 93 3.07 -10.26 -15.89
C VAL A 93 2.80 -11.15 -17.10
N LEU A 94 1.52 -11.32 -17.44
CA LEU A 94 1.10 -12.13 -18.57
C LEU A 94 1.57 -11.51 -19.89
N LYS A 95 1.85 -12.38 -20.87
CA LYS A 95 2.16 -11.99 -22.24
C LYS A 95 0.94 -11.29 -22.86
N GLY A 96 1.16 -10.10 -23.42
CA GLY A 96 0.17 -9.40 -24.22
C GLY A 96 0.08 -9.92 -25.66
N SER A 97 -0.66 -9.21 -26.49
CA SER A 97 -0.76 -9.54 -27.92
C SER A 97 0.59 -9.39 -28.64
N ARG A 98 0.78 -10.09 -29.76
CA ARG A 98 1.93 -9.91 -30.70
C ARG A 98 3.33 -10.15 -30.12
N LYS A 99 3.46 -11.00 -29.09
CA LYS A 99 4.74 -11.28 -28.38
C LYS A 99 5.34 -10.03 -27.73
N ASP A 100 4.49 -9.20 -27.15
CA ASP A 100 4.89 -8.10 -26.27
C ASP A 100 4.56 -8.46 -24.80
N VAL A 101 5.29 -7.89 -23.85
CA VAL A 101 4.85 -7.82 -22.44
C VAL A 101 4.55 -6.36 -22.14
N GLU A 102 3.37 -6.08 -21.62
CA GLU A 102 2.94 -4.75 -21.22
C GLU A 102 2.11 -4.88 -19.96
N GLY A 103 2.67 -4.49 -18.82
CA GLY A 103 1.96 -4.66 -17.54
C GLY A 103 2.82 -4.61 -16.30
N GLY A 104 2.18 -4.62 -15.15
CA GLY A 104 2.84 -4.41 -13.86
C GLY A 104 1.92 -3.75 -12.86
N LEU A 105 2.52 -3.03 -11.90
CA LEU A 105 1.81 -2.39 -10.81
C LEU A 105 1.85 -0.87 -10.95
N ILE A 106 0.71 -0.23 -10.70
CA ILE A 106 0.61 1.23 -10.64
C ILE A 106 -0.08 1.60 -9.36
N ILE A 107 0.66 2.27 -8.50
CA ILE A 107 0.19 2.74 -7.21
C ILE A 107 -0.21 4.18 -7.43
N THR A 108 -1.52 4.42 -7.58
CA THR A 108 -2.04 5.74 -7.94
C THR A 108 -1.89 6.72 -6.78
N ARG A 109 -2.00 8.03 -7.08
CA ARG A 109 -1.81 9.08 -6.09
C ARG A 109 -2.69 8.87 -4.85
N GLY A 110 -2.04 8.68 -3.71
CA GLY A 110 -2.67 8.43 -2.41
C GLY A 110 -2.77 6.96 -2.01
N ALA A 111 -2.68 6.03 -2.96
CA ALA A 111 -2.50 4.63 -2.67
C ALA A 111 -1.07 4.34 -2.21
N THR A 112 -0.87 3.18 -1.57
CA THR A 112 0.44 2.75 -1.06
C THR A 112 0.74 1.31 -1.44
N MET A 113 2.03 1.00 -1.52
CA MET A 113 2.52 -0.37 -1.69
C MET A 113 3.51 -0.72 -0.59
N ILE A 114 3.33 -1.88 0.01
CA ILE A 114 4.24 -2.47 1.00
C ILE A 114 4.72 -3.79 0.41
N ALA A 115 5.96 -3.81 -0.07
CA ALA A 115 6.66 -5.01 -0.49
C ALA A 115 7.92 -5.17 0.34
N ASN A 116 7.77 -5.88 1.46
CA ASN A 116 8.85 -6.09 2.44
C ASN A 116 9.56 -7.42 2.18
N GLY A 117 10.16 -7.56 1.00
CA GLY A 117 11.03 -8.69 0.72
C GLY A 117 12.19 -8.75 1.72
N THR A 118 12.74 -9.93 1.90
CA THR A 118 14.01 -10.12 2.63
C THR A 118 15.12 -10.51 1.67
N LYS A 119 16.37 -10.44 2.14
CA LYS A 119 17.54 -10.90 1.36
C LYS A 119 17.39 -12.36 0.90
N TYR A 120 16.71 -13.19 1.70
CA TYR A 120 16.51 -14.62 1.44
C TYR A 120 15.17 -14.94 0.76
N ALA A 121 14.19 -14.04 0.88
CA ALA A 121 12.87 -14.15 0.28
C ALA A 121 12.49 -12.81 -0.37
N PRO A 122 13.12 -12.45 -1.51
CA PRO A 122 12.80 -11.21 -2.21
C PRO A 122 11.41 -11.29 -2.84
N VAL A 123 10.76 -10.14 -3.02
CA VAL A 123 9.57 -10.06 -3.88
C VAL A 123 10.04 -10.03 -5.33
N ILE A 124 9.45 -10.87 -6.20
CA ILE A 124 9.87 -11.00 -7.59
C ILE A 124 8.73 -10.58 -8.51
N ILE A 125 9.02 -9.66 -9.44
CA ILE A 125 8.15 -9.32 -10.57
C ILE A 125 8.86 -9.75 -11.84
N THR A 126 8.19 -10.57 -12.67
CA THR A 126 8.78 -11.08 -13.92
C THR A 126 7.74 -11.35 -15.00
N ALA A 127 8.15 -11.69 -16.22
CA ALA A 127 7.23 -12.15 -17.26
C ALA A 127 6.71 -13.55 -16.94
N SER A 128 5.49 -13.86 -17.38
CA SER A 128 4.91 -15.20 -17.24
C SER A 128 5.68 -16.28 -18.00
N ASP A 129 6.31 -15.91 -19.12
CA ASP A 129 7.14 -16.76 -19.94
C ASP A 129 8.47 -16.04 -20.24
N THR A 130 9.56 -16.50 -19.65
CA THR A 130 10.90 -15.92 -19.85
C THR A 130 11.72 -16.67 -20.91
N SER A 131 11.16 -17.73 -21.51
CA SER A 131 11.87 -18.58 -22.48
C SER A 131 11.84 -18.02 -23.90
N ILE A 132 10.93 -17.09 -24.17
CA ILE A 132 10.76 -16.48 -25.48
C ILE A 132 11.44 -15.12 -25.57
N ILE A 133 11.77 -14.76 -26.81
CA ILE A 133 12.26 -13.43 -27.14
C ILE A 133 11.06 -12.53 -27.45
N TYR A 134 10.92 -11.45 -26.69
CA TYR A 134 9.83 -10.49 -26.86
C TYR A 134 10.20 -9.40 -27.85
N ASN A 135 9.19 -8.89 -28.56
CA ASN A 135 9.35 -7.77 -29.47
C ASN A 135 9.52 -6.46 -28.69
N ARG A 136 8.69 -6.25 -27.67
CA ARG A 136 8.74 -5.13 -26.72
C ARG A 136 8.43 -5.64 -25.31
N VAL A 137 9.05 -5.04 -24.31
CA VAL A 137 8.76 -5.31 -22.90
C VAL A 137 8.62 -3.97 -22.19
N LYS A 138 7.42 -3.72 -21.67
CA LYS A 138 7.10 -2.60 -20.78
C LYS A 138 6.55 -3.20 -19.50
N MET A 139 7.39 -3.37 -18.50
CA MET A 139 6.93 -3.92 -17.23
C MET A 139 7.55 -3.22 -16.05
N GLY A 140 6.89 -3.26 -14.91
CA GLY A 140 7.48 -2.69 -13.71
C GLY A 140 6.49 -2.22 -12.68
N ILE A 141 6.95 -1.26 -11.90
CA ILE A 141 6.16 -0.62 -10.85
C ILE A 141 6.22 0.88 -11.08
N MET A 142 5.07 1.54 -11.05
CA MET A 142 4.98 3.00 -11.00
C MET A 142 4.39 3.43 -9.67
N LEU A 143 5.11 4.27 -8.94
CA LEU A 143 4.63 4.91 -7.72
C LEU A 143 4.27 6.36 -8.03
N LEU A 144 2.99 6.69 -7.92
CA LEU A 144 2.48 8.04 -8.13
C LEU A 144 2.21 8.67 -6.77
N GLY A 145 3.02 9.64 -6.37
CA GLY A 145 2.95 10.26 -5.06
C GLY A 145 2.29 11.63 -5.03
N LYS A 146 2.21 12.20 -3.83
CA LYS A 146 1.65 13.52 -3.49
C LYS A 146 2.74 14.58 -3.23
N ALA A 147 4.02 14.29 -3.48
CA ALA A 147 5.12 15.23 -3.27
C ALA A 147 5.23 16.26 -4.40
N PRO A 148 5.76 17.47 -4.14
CA PRO A 148 5.91 18.50 -5.16
C PRO A 148 6.74 18.01 -6.35
N VAL A 149 6.34 18.42 -7.55
CA VAL A 149 7.05 18.17 -8.80
C VAL A 149 7.40 19.50 -9.45
N ALA A 150 8.51 19.55 -10.19
CA ALA A 150 9.01 20.79 -10.76
C ALA A 150 7.97 21.42 -11.71
N GLY A 151 7.66 22.69 -11.49
CA GLY A 151 6.82 23.49 -12.40
C GLY A 151 5.31 23.24 -12.33
N ALA A 152 4.81 22.34 -11.47
CA ALA A 152 3.37 22.10 -11.32
C ALA A 152 2.99 21.55 -9.94
N LEU A 153 1.80 21.91 -9.44
CA LEU A 153 1.24 21.31 -8.21
C LEU A 153 0.76 19.87 -8.43
N SER A 154 0.35 19.55 -9.65
CA SER A 154 -0.13 18.24 -10.07
C SER A 154 0.13 18.11 -11.56
N VAL A 155 0.68 16.97 -11.98
CA VAL A 155 0.86 16.61 -13.38
C VAL A 155 -0.08 15.45 -13.69
N THR A 156 -0.64 15.41 -14.89
CA THR A 156 -1.47 14.32 -15.38
C THR A 156 -0.86 13.78 -16.66
N GLU A 157 -0.51 12.50 -16.67
CA GLU A 157 0.13 11.85 -17.82
C GLU A 157 -0.68 10.64 -18.29
N VAL A 158 -0.57 10.34 -19.58
CA VAL A 158 -1.05 9.09 -20.16
C VAL A 158 0.16 8.17 -20.31
N PHE A 159 0.20 7.09 -19.55
CA PHE A 159 1.30 6.15 -19.63
C PHE A 159 1.13 5.17 -20.80
N PRO A 160 2.21 4.78 -21.51
CA PRO A 160 2.11 3.86 -22.62
C PRO A 160 1.50 2.51 -22.20
N GLY A 161 0.46 2.06 -22.92
CA GLY A 161 -0.21 0.79 -22.64
C GLY A 161 -1.41 0.89 -21.72
N MET A 162 -1.84 2.10 -21.40
CA MET A 162 -2.90 2.33 -20.43
C MET A 162 -4.07 3.09 -21.03
N ASN A 163 -5.27 2.69 -20.60
CA ASN A 163 -6.50 3.40 -20.89
C ASN A 163 -6.80 4.33 -19.72
N GLY A 164 -6.37 5.58 -19.81
CA GLY A 164 -6.62 6.60 -18.79
C GLY A 164 -5.46 7.54 -18.57
N SER A 165 -5.74 8.63 -17.85
CA SER A 165 -4.74 9.57 -17.40
C SER A 165 -4.54 9.44 -15.89
N PHE A 166 -3.29 9.59 -15.46
CA PHE A 166 -2.90 9.38 -14.09
C PHE A 166 -2.27 10.65 -13.53
N ALA A 167 -2.80 11.09 -12.39
CA ALA A 167 -2.28 12.25 -11.70
C ALA A 167 -1.18 11.84 -10.71
N TYR A 168 -0.12 12.64 -10.64
CA TYR A 168 0.90 12.60 -9.60
C TYR A 168 1.33 14.03 -9.24
N GLY A 169 2.07 14.17 -8.15
CA GLY A 169 2.45 15.46 -7.62
C GLY A 169 1.44 15.99 -6.61
N GLY A 170 1.89 16.93 -5.77
CA GLY A 170 1.05 17.59 -4.78
C GLY A 170 1.82 18.62 -3.95
N GLN A 171 1.36 18.83 -2.72
CA GLN A 171 1.93 19.81 -1.78
C GLN A 171 2.57 19.14 -0.56
N LEU A 172 2.77 17.82 -0.59
CA LEU A 172 3.23 17.07 0.57
C LEU A 172 4.65 16.52 0.33
N PRO A 173 5.72 17.29 0.60
CA PRO A 173 7.10 16.81 0.48
C PRO A 173 7.35 15.52 1.27
N GLY A 174 6.68 15.40 2.41
CA GLY A 174 6.69 14.19 3.23
C GLY A 174 5.72 13.11 2.78
N ASP A 175 5.29 13.03 1.52
CA ASP A 175 4.44 11.91 1.08
C ASP A 175 5.15 10.55 1.30
N SER A 176 4.37 9.49 1.57
CA SER A 176 4.87 8.12 1.61
C SER A 176 4.04 7.30 0.64
N SER A 177 4.63 7.01 -0.53
CA SER A 177 3.97 6.20 -1.57
C SER A 177 4.17 4.70 -1.33
N GLY A 178 4.93 4.32 -0.29
CA GLY A 178 5.14 2.92 0.08
C GLY A 178 6.52 2.59 0.65
N VAL A 179 6.70 1.31 0.95
CA VAL A 179 7.95 0.68 1.36
C VAL A 179 8.24 -0.48 0.41
N LEU A 180 9.28 -0.35 -0.40
CA LEU A 180 9.75 -1.40 -1.30
C LEU A 180 11.15 -1.80 -0.88
N GLN A 181 11.31 -3.04 -0.42
CA GLN A 181 12.58 -3.58 0.05
C GLN A 181 12.84 -4.98 -0.51
N ASN A 182 14.09 -5.26 -0.91
CA ASN A 182 14.54 -6.52 -1.50
C ASN A 182 13.58 -7.00 -2.61
N LEU A 183 13.38 -6.15 -3.60
CA LEU A 183 12.48 -6.41 -4.73
C LEU A 183 13.31 -6.63 -5.99
N GLN A 184 12.95 -7.66 -6.77
CA GLN A 184 13.58 -7.96 -8.05
C GLN A 184 12.58 -7.78 -9.19
N ILE A 185 12.93 -6.94 -10.17
CA ILE A 185 12.23 -6.84 -11.45
C ILE A 185 13.11 -7.58 -12.48
N ILE A 186 12.67 -8.76 -12.89
CA ILE A 186 13.40 -9.64 -13.79
C ILE A 186 12.69 -9.65 -15.14
N TYR A 187 13.29 -9.03 -16.15
CA TYR A 187 12.65 -8.85 -17.46
C TYR A 187 13.24 -9.78 -18.54
N PRO A 188 12.43 -10.30 -19.47
CA PRO A 188 12.92 -11.20 -20.50
C PRO A 188 13.73 -10.45 -21.57
N TYR A 189 14.42 -11.21 -22.43
CA TYR A 189 15.20 -10.65 -23.53
C TYR A 189 14.30 -9.93 -24.56
N ILE A 190 14.76 -8.77 -25.06
CA ILE A 190 13.99 -7.85 -25.89
C ILE A 190 14.68 -7.65 -27.25
N ARG A 191 13.91 -7.71 -28.34
CA ARG A 191 14.38 -7.47 -29.72
C ARG A 191 14.45 -6.00 -30.14
N ARG A 192 13.54 -5.15 -29.67
CA ARG A 192 13.48 -3.72 -30.02
C ARG A 192 13.44 -2.86 -28.77
N ASP A 193 14.13 -1.72 -28.81
CA ASP A 193 14.08 -0.73 -27.74
C ASP A 193 12.66 -0.12 -27.60
N GLY A 194 12.25 0.03 -26.35
CA GLY A 194 10.99 0.60 -25.87
C GLY A 194 11.12 0.95 -24.39
N LEU A 195 10.04 1.40 -23.73
CA LEU A 195 10.07 1.73 -22.29
C LEU A 195 10.61 0.53 -21.51
N LYS A 196 11.81 0.67 -20.92
CA LYS A 196 12.53 -0.45 -20.30
C LYS A 196 11.79 -0.91 -19.05
N ALA A 197 11.95 -2.18 -18.72
CA ALA A 197 11.43 -2.68 -17.45
C ALA A 197 12.08 -1.91 -16.28
N GLY A 198 11.30 -1.53 -15.25
CA GLY A 198 11.87 -0.72 -14.18
C GLY A 198 10.93 -0.31 -13.05
N LEU A 199 11.49 0.43 -12.11
CA LEU A 199 10.78 1.12 -11.04
C LEU A 199 10.74 2.60 -11.38
N PHE A 200 9.54 3.15 -11.47
CA PHE A 200 9.31 4.55 -11.83
C PHE A 200 8.72 5.30 -10.63
N LEU A 201 9.34 6.41 -10.26
CA LEU A 201 8.99 7.21 -9.10
C LEU A 201 8.51 8.58 -9.56
N TYR A 202 7.22 8.84 -9.45
CA TYR A 202 6.59 10.08 -9.91
C TYR A 202 6.04 10.85 -8.71
N GLY A 203 6.72 11.94 -8.32
CA GLY A 203 6.27 12.78 -7.21
C GLY A 203 6.20 12.03 -5.88
N THR A 204 7.08 11.05 -5.64
CA THR A 204 7.18 10.31 -4.37
C THR A 204 7.87 11.16 -3.31
N GLY A 205 7.33 11.19 -2.08
CA GLY A 205 7.87 12.02 -1.00
C GLY A 205 8.98 11.36 -0.18
N SER A 206 9.56 12.15 0.73
CA SER A 206 10.73 11.78 1.54
C SER A 206 10.49 10.65 2.54
N ARG A 207 9.23 10.28 2.81
CA ARG A 207 8.87 9.13 3.65
C ARG A 207 8.66 7.85 2.84
N THR A 208 8.88 7.86 1.52
CA THR A 208 8.87 6.67 0.68
C THR A 208 10.20 5.94 0.85
N ILE A 209 10.15 4.63 1.14
CA ILE A 209 11.35 3.83 1.38
C ILE A 209 11.57 2.93 0.17
N ILE A 210 12.70 3.13 -0.52
CA ILE A 210 13.15 2.31 -1.65
C ILE A 210 14.53 1.75 -1.29
N LYS A 211 14.64 0.43 -1.15
CA LYS A 211 15.87 -0.21 -0.69
C LYS A 211 16.10 -1.56 -1.35
N ASP A 212 17.34 -1.86 -1.71
CA ASP A 212 17.74 -3.17 -2.27
C ASP A 212 16.88 -3.60 -3.47
N ILE A 213 16.65 -2.68 -4.42
CA ILE A 213 15.90 -2.95 -5.66
C ILE A 213 16.87 -3.41 -6.74
N ASN A 214 16.59 -4.57 -7.33
CA ASN A 214 17.37 -5.11 -8.43
C ASN A 214 16.50 -5.17 -9.70
N VAL A 215 16.94 -4.50 -10.76
CA VAL A 215 16.33 -4.56 -12.09
C VAL A 215 17.32 -5.21 -13.03
N ARG A 216 17.00 -6.39 -13.57
CA ARG A 216 17.95 -7.18 -14.37
C ARG A 216 17.27 -8.01 -15.45
N PRO A 217 17.98 -8.31 -16.56
CA PRO A 217 17.47 -9.25 -17.53
C PRO A 217 17.48 -10.69 -16.97
N VAL A 218 16.65 -11.55 -17.56
CA VAL A 218 16.78 -13.00 -17.42
C VAL A 218 18.12 -13.43 -17.99
N VAL A 219 18.89 -14.20 -17.22
CA VAL A 219 20.14 -14.80 -17.70
C VAL A 219 19.78 -16.05 -18.49
N THR A 220 19.78 -15.96 -19.81
CA THR A 220 19.74 -17.15 -20.69
C THR A 220 21.15 -17.71 -20.80
N GLY A 221 21.30 -19.04 -20.73
CA GLY A 221 22.60 -19.73 -20.68
C GLY A 221 23.61 -19.35 -21.78
N ILE A 222 24.88 -19.67 -21.54
CA ILE A 222 26.02 -19.32 -22.40
C ILE A 222 25.77 -19.79 -23.85
N HIS A 223 25.56 -18.85 -24.76
CA HIS A 223 25.60 -19.12 -26.20
C HIS A 223 27.06 -19.23 -26.65
N MET A 224 27.66 -20.42 -26.55
CA MET A 224 28.93 -20.69 -27.23
C MET A 224 28.66 -20.73 -28.74
N ARG A 225 29.11 -19.70 -29.47
CA ARG A 225 29.26 -19.80 -30.93
C ARG A 225 30.61 -20.44 -31.20
N LEU A 226 30.60 -21.71 -31.59
CA LEU A 226 31.75 -22.30 -32.28
C LEU A 226 31.86 -21.62 -33.65
N LYS A 227 33.02 -21.03 -33.93
CA LYS A 227 33.39 -20.57 -35.28
C LYS A 227 33.88 -21.76 -36.08
#